data_AF-A0A8T2TAM3-F1
#
_entry.id   AF-A0A8T2TAM3-F1
#
_cell.length_a   1.000
_cell.length_b   1.000
_cell.length_c   1.000
_cell.angle_alpha   90.00
_cell.angle_beta   90.00
_cell.angle_gamma   90.00
#
_symmetry.space_group_name_H-M   'P 1'
#
loop_
_entity.id
_entity.type
_entity.pdbx_description
1 polymer ?
#
loop_
_entity_poly.entity_id
_entity_poly.type
_entity_poly.pdbx_seq_one_letter_code
_entity_poly.pdbx_strand_id
1 'polypeptide(L)'
;MVLISFKKRDFFIICQFLGASSLLLVGTYPLLKRWTYWPQAFLGLTFNWGALLGWAAVKGSIDVPVVGPLYLAGICWTLVYDTIYAHQDKCDDLKVGVKSTALYFGEKTKIWLSGFGTITLCSLLLAGYNSELGWPFYASLVGAATQLCWQIATVDLQNRADCNSKFVSNKWFGAIVFSGIAAGKFLT
;
A
#
# COMPACT_ATOMS: atom_id res chain seq x y z
N MET A 1 -39.91 2.09 -1.97
CA MET A 1 -39.41 1.49 -0.71
C MET A 1 -38.69 0.16 -0.93
N VAL A 2 -39.23 -0.76 -1.75
CA VAL A 2 -38.62 -2.08 -2.03
C VAL A 2 -37.26 -2.01 -2.74
N LEU A 3 -37.09 -1.15 -3.77
CA LEU A 3 -35.80 -0.98 -4.49
C LEU A 3 -34.65 -0.46 -3.60
N ILE A 4 -34.97 0.41 -2.63
CA ILE A 4 -33.99 0.92 -1.65
C ILE A 4 -33.56 -0.20 -0.70
N SER A 5 -34.48 -1.12 -0.38
CA SER A 5 -34.21 -2.28 0.48
C SER A 5 -33.34 -3.33 -0.21
N PHE A 6 -33.53 -3.57 -1.52
CA PHE A 6 -32.68 -4.49 -2.29
C PHE A 6 -31.25 -3.95 -2.44
N LYS A 7 -31.09 -2.66 -2.78
CA LYS A 7 -29.77 -2.02 -2.91
C LYS A 7 -28.97 -2.02 -1.59
N LYS A 8 -29.65 -1.91 -0.43
CA LYS A 8 -29.04 -2.07 0.89
C LYS A 8 -28.62 -3.52 1.20
N ARG A 9 -29.35 -4.51 0.70
CA ARG A 9 -29.06 -5.93 0.93
C ARG A 9 -27.84 -6.39 0.13
N ASP A 10 -27.76 -6.04 -1.14
CA ASP A 10 -26.63 -6.40 -2.00
C ASP A 10 -25.34 -5.72 -1.55
N PHE A 11 -25.44 -4.46 -1.12
CA PHE A 11 -24.38 -3.71 -0.44
C PHE A 11 -23.82 -4.43 0.79
N PHE A 12 -24.71 -4.85 1.68
CA PHE A 12 -24.34 -5.51 2.93
C PHE A 12 -23.64 -6.84 2.66
N ILE A 13 -24.13 -7.59 1.67
CA ILE A 13 -23.55 -8.86 1.24
C ILE A 13 -22.12 -8.68 0.68
N ILE A 14 -21.88 -7.68 -0.17
CA ILE A 14 -20.54 -7.41 -0.73
C ILE A 14 -19.53 -7.11 0.38
N CYS A 15 -19.89 -6.24 1.33
CA CYS A 15 -19.01 -5.89 2.45
C CYS A 15 -18.74 -7.08 3.37
N GLN A 16 -19.74 -7.92 3.63
CA GLN A 16 -19.58 -9.15 4.41
C GLN A 16 -18.65 -10.15 3.74
N PHE A 17 -18.83 -10.42 2.45
CA PHE A 17 -17.95 -11.33 1.71
C PHE A 17 -16.52 -10.80 1.62
N LEU A 18 -16.33 -9.51 1.30
CA LEU A 18 -15.01 -8.87 1.28
C LEU A 18 -14.35 -8.88 2.66
N GLY A 19 -15.13 -8.68 3.73
CA GLY A 19 -14.64 -8.72 5.10
C GLY A 19 -14.21 -10.12 5.48
N ALA A 20 -15.05 -11.13 5.21
CA ALA A 20 -14.74 -12.53 5.48
C ALA A 20 -13.53 -13.02 4.67
N SER A 21 -13.40 -12.65 3.39
CA SER A 21 -12.27 -13.05 2.56
C SER A 21 -10.94 -12.50 3.05
N SER A 22 -10.93 -11.33 3.71
CA SER A 22 -9.72 -10.75 4.29
C SER A 22 -9.11 -11.62 5.40
N LEU A 23 -9.95 -12.38 6.14
CA LEU A 23 -9.50 -13.23 7.24
C LEU A 23 -8.57 -14.36 6.76
N LEU A 24 -8.76 -14.85 5.54
CA LEU A 24 -7.86 -15.83 4.94
C LEU A 24 -6.45 -15.26 4.77
N LEU A 25 -6.34 -14.02 4.30
CA LEU A 25 -5.05 -13.36 4.14
C LEU A 25 -4.42 -13.01 5.49
N VAL A 26 -5.20 -12.51 6.44
CA VAL A 26 -4.73 -12.16 7.79
C VAL A 26 -4.24 -13.40 8.54
N GLY A 27 -4.97 -14.51 8.46
CA GLY A 27 -4.59 -15.77 9.12
C GLY A 27 -3.38 -16.45 8.50
N THR A 28 -3.20 -16.34 7.18
CA THR A 28 -2.07 -16.97 6.48
C THR A 28 -0.77 -16.16 6.56
N TYR A 29 -0.86 -14.82 6.65
CA TYR A 29 0.30 -13.93 6.64
C TYR A 29 1.42 -14.31 7.65
N PRO A 30 1.15 -14.60 8.94
CA PRO A 30 2.20 -14.94 9.91
C PRO A 30 3.00 -16.19 9.53
N LEU A 31 2.36 -17.14 8.84
CA LEU A 31 2.99 -18.39 8.43
C LEU A 31 3.96 -18.17 7.28
N LEU A 32 3.64 -17.25 6.36
CA LEU A 32 4.37 -17.06 5.09
C LEU A 32 5.84 -16.68 5.27
N LYS A 33 6.19 -16.04 6.38
CA LYS A 33 7.58 -15.72 6.76
C LYS A 33 8.51 -16.95 6.81
N ARG A 34 7.95 -18.16 7.00
CA ARG A 34 8.72 -19.43 7.00
C ARG A 34 8.78 -20.11 5.63
N TRP A 35 7.88 -19.78 4.72
CA TRP A 35 7.71 -20.50 3.45
C TRP A 35 8.24 -19.70 2.25
N THR A 36 8.00 -18.39 2.21
CA THR A 36 8.34 -17.53 1.06
C THR A 36 9.25 -16.35 1.44
N TYR A 37 10.02 -15.85 0.47
CA TYR A 37 10.80 -14.61 0.57
C TYR A 37 9.98 -13.34 0.33
N TRP A 38 8.68 -13.48 0.06
CA TRP A 38 7.79 -12.37 -0.26
C TRP A 38 6.72 -12.08 0.82
N PRO A 39 6.96 -12.24 2.13
CA PRO A 39 5.91 -11.98 3.13
C PRO A 39 5.42 -10.53 3.08
N GLN A 40 6.26 -9.58 2.67
CA GLN A 40 5.92 -8.16 2.45
C GLN A 40 4.82 -7.97 1.39
N ALA A 41 4.78 -8.79 0.34
CA ALA A 41 3.73 -8.69 -0.68
C ALA A 41 2.37 -9.09 -0.09
N PHE A 42 2.33 -10.16 0.73
CA PHE A 42 1.13 -10.58 1.43
C PHE A 42 0.71 -9.63 2.53
N LEU A 43 1.68 -8.98 3.18
CA LEU A 43 1.42 -7.88 4.10
C LEU A 43 0.76 -6.70 3.37
N GLY A 44 1.25 -6.36 2.17
CA GLY A 44 0.61 -5.38 1.29
C GLY A 44 -0.82 -5.76 0.94
N LEU A 45 -1.07 -7.02 0.56
CA LEU A 45 -2.42 -7.50 0.25
C LEU A 45 -3.35 -7.38 1.46
N THR A 46 -2.89 -7.78 2.65
CA THR A 46 -3.70 -7.74 3.88
C THR A 46 -4.02 -6.31 4.32
N PHE A 47 -3.01 -5.44 4.48
CA PHE A 47 -3.24 -4.10 5.01
C PHE A 47 -4.02 -3.20 4.07
N ASN A 48 -3.85 -3.36 2.76
CA ASN A 48 -4.53 -2.50 1.79
C ASN A 48 -5.93 -3.00 1.44
N TRP A 49 -6.38 -4.14 1.97
CA TRP A 49 -7.74 -4.66 1.77
C TRP A 49 -8.82 -3.65 2.21
N GLY A 50 -8.47 -2.77 3.15
CA GLY A 50 -9.28 -1.63 3.56
C GLY A 50 -9.65 -0.67 2.42
N ALA A 51 -8.87 -0.57 1.35
CA ALA A 51 -9.24 0.24 0.18
C ALA A 51 -10.45 -0.36 -0.57
N LEU A 52 -10.48 -1.69 -0.74
CA LEU A 52 -11.60 -2.41 -1.36
C LEU A 52 -12.86 -2.29 -0.50
N LEU A 53 -12.71 -2.59 0.80
CA LEU A 53 -13.80 -2.52 1.77
C LEU A 53 -14.34 -1.11 1.93
N GLY A 54 -13.46 -0.11 2.07
CA GLY A 54 -13.83 1.30 2.24
C GLY A 54 -14.57 1.83 1.01
N TRP A 55 -14.12 1.48 -0.19
CA TRP A 55 -14.83 1.86 -1.41
C TRP A 55 -16.21 1.19 -1.50
N ALA A 56 -16.29 -0.12 -1.30
CA ALA A 56 -17.56 -0.85 -1.29
C ALA A 56 -18.53 -0.29 -0.23
N ALA A 57 -18.01 0.06 0.96
CA ALA A 57 -18.75 0.62 2.08
C ALA A 57 -19.43 1.96 1.74
N VAL A 58 -18.79 2.79 0.91
CA VAL A 58 -19.29 4.14 0.56
C VAL A 58 -20.08 4.15 -0.75
N LYS A 59 -19.62 3.42 -1.77
CA LYS A 59 -20.20 3.45 -3.13
C LYS A 59 -21.23 2.35 -3.39
N GLY A 60 -21.24 1.29 -2.58
CA GLY A 60 -22.15 0.14 -2.76
C GLY A 60 -21.79 -0.77 -3.93
N SER A 61 -20.63 -0.57 -4.54
CA SER A 61 -20.07 -1.36 -5.64
C SER A 61 -18.55 -1.27 -5.60
N ILE A 62 -17.85 -2.10 -6.38
CA ILE A 62 -16.42 -1.98 -6.63
C ILE A 62 -16.23 -1.39 -8.02
N ASP A 63 -15.65 -0.19 -8.09
CA ASP A 63 -15.26 0.44 -9.34
C ASP A 63 -13.81 0.08 -9.65
N VAL A 64 -13.63 -1.01 -10.42
CA VAL A 64 -12.31 -1.60 -10.66
C VAL A 64 -11.30 -0.61 -11.27
N PRO A 65 -11.67 0.24 -12.25
CA PRO A 65 -10.81 1.32 -12.75
C PRO A 65 -10.22 2.24 -11.68
N VAL A 66 -10.94 2.51 -10.58
CA VAL A 66 -10.44 3.39 -9.50
C VAL A 66 -9.75 2.57 -8.41
N VAL A 67 -10.44 1.55 -7.90
CA VAL A 67 -10.02 0.82 -6.70
C VAL A 67 -8.88 -0.15 -6.99
N GLY A 68 -8.84 -0.73 -8.20
CA GLY A 68 -7.78 -1.64 -8.61
C GLY A 68 -6.40 -0.97 -8.55
N PRO A 69 -6.20 0.17 -9.25
CA PRO A 69 -4.96 0.94 -9.16
C PRO A 69 -4.68 1.47 -7.74
N LEU A 70 -5.69 1.93 -7.01
CA LEU A 70 -5.50 2.37 -5.62
C LEU A 70 -4.98 1.24 -4.71
N TYR A 71 -5.55 0.05 -4.84
CA TYR A 71 -5.15 -1.13 -4.08
C TYR A 71 -3.73 -1.58 -4.47
N LEU A 72 -3.43 -1.61 -5.77
CA LEU A 72 -2.08 -1.92 -6.27
C LEU A 72 -1.04 -0.91 -5.77
N ALA A 73 -1.37 0.37 -5.74
CA ALA A 73 -0.52 1.41 -5.19
C ALA A 73 -0.18 1.13 -3.73
N GLY A 74 -1.18 0.81 -2.92
CA GLY A 74 -1.01 0.47 -1.51
C GLY A 74 -0.10 -0.75 -1.29
N ILE A 75 -0.30 -1.82 -2.07
CA ILE A 75 0.55 -3.04 -2.00
C ILE A 75 2.00 -2.70 -2.33
N CYS A 76 2.23 -1.97 -3.43
CA CYS A 76 3.58 -1.62 -3.87
C CYS A 76 4.25 -0.65 -2.88
N TRP A 77 3.51 0.30 -2.32
CA TRP A 77 4.02 1.18 -1.28
C TRP A 77 4.40 0.41 -0.01
N THR A 78 3.59 -0.58 0.36
CA THR A 78 3.90 -1.51 1.48
C THR A 78 5.19 -2.27 1.22
N LEU A 79 5.37 -2.78 0.00
CA LEU A 79 6.64 -3.40 -0.40
C LEU A 79 7.82 -2.44 -0.28
N VAL A 80 7.65 -1.14 -0.53
CA VAL A 80 8.72 -0.16 -0.35
C VAL A 80 9.10 -0.02 1.12
N TYR A 81 8.16 0.43 1.96
CA TYR A 81 8.52 0.78 3.34
C TYR A 81 8.79 -0.44 4.22
N ASP A 82 8.09 -1.56 4.00
CA ASP A 82 8.24 -2.76 4.83
C ASP A 82 9.50 -3.54 4.47
N THR A 83 9.97 -3.44 3.21
CA THR A 83 11.29 -3.97 2.84
C THR A 83 12.40 -3.15 3.49
N ILE A 84 12.28 -1.81 3.54
CA ILE A 84 13.23 -0.97 4.29
C ILE A 84 13.22 -1.35 5.78
N TYR A 85 12.03 -1.55 6.35
CA TYR A 85 11.90 -2.01 7.73
C TYR A 85 12.57 -3.37 7.97
N ALA A 86 12.37 -4.34 7.06
CA ALA A 86 12.94 -5.68 7.16
C ALA A 86 14.49 -5.72 7.09
N HIS A 87 15.15 -4.68 6.58
CA HIS A 87 16.62 -4.58 6.68
C HIS A 87 17.11 -4.38 8.12
N GLN A 88 16.25 -3.90 9.04
CA GLN A 88 16.61 -3.80 10.46
C GLN A 88 16.83 -5.17 11.11
N ASP A 89 15.96 -6.12 10.76
CA ASP A 89 15.90 -7.45 11.37
C ASP A 89 16.75 -8.49 10.62
N LYS A 90 17.40 -8.10 9.51
CA LYS A 90 18.12 -8.99 8.59
C LYS A 90 19.06 -9.99 9.28
N CYS A 91 19.88 -9.53 10.23
CA CYS A 91 20.84 -10.39 10.95
C CYS A 91 20.14 -11.39 11.87
N ASP A 92 18.99 -11.03 12.44
CA ASP A 92 18.26 -11.86 13.39
C ASP A 92 17.33 -12.84 12.65
N ASP A 93 16.72 -12.40 11.54
CA ASP A 93 15.99 -13.24 10.59
C ASP A 93 16.86 -14.38 10.06
N LEU A 94 18.13 -14.11 9.73
CA LEU A 94 19.08 -15.13 9.28
C LEU A 94 19.34 -16.21 10.32
N LYS A 95 19.44 -15.83 11.61
CA LYS A 95 19.71 -16.79 12.71
C LYS A 95 18.53 -17.73 12.95
N VAL A 96 17.31 -17.24 12.77
CA VAL A 96 16.06 -17.97 13.05
C VAL A 96 15.48 -18.63 11.78
N GLY A 97 16.12 -18.43 10.62
CA GLY A 97 15.70 -19.00 9.34
C GLY A 97 14.43 -18.36 8.76
N VAL A 98 14.16 -17.10 9.14
CA VAL A 98 13.04 -16.32 8.62
C VAL A 98 13.42 -15.72 7.27
N LYS A 99 12.48 -15.76 6.32
CA LYS A 99 12.67 -15.25 4.96
C LYS A 99 12.00 -13.89 4.81
N SER A 100 12.63 -12.98 4.06
CA SER A 100 12.11 -11.63 3.81
C SER A 100 12.60 -11.08 2.47
N THR A 101 11.91 -10.07 1.92
CA THR A 101 12.36 -9.39 0.69
C THR A 101 13.71 -8.71 0.88
N ALA A 102 14.04 -8.24 2.09
CA ALA A 102 15.35 -7.68 2.42
C ALA A 102 16.48 -8.70 2.23
N LEU A 103 16.24 -9.96 2.61
CA LEU A 103 17.18 -11.07 2.38
C LEU A 103 17.27 -11.45 0.90
N TYR A 104 16.13 -11.50 0.21
CA TYR A 104 16.08 -11.91 -1.19
C TYR A 104 16.65 -10.87 -2.16
N PHE A 105 16.34 -9.59 -1.96
CA PHE A 105 16.85 -8.51 -2.81
C PHE A 105 18.30 -8.15 -2.51
N GLY A 106 18.73 -8.30 -1.24
CA GLY A 106 20.10 -8.03 -0.84
C GLY A 106 20.57 -6.64 -1.28
N GLU A 107 21.68 -6.59 -2.00
CA GLU A 107 22.27 -5.35 -2.53
C GLU A 107 21.40 -4.66 -3.59
N LYS A 108 20.54 -5.42 -4.31
CA LYS A 108 19.65 -4.90 -5.34
C LYS A 108 18.40 -4.24 -4.77
N THR A 109 18.26 -4.16 -3.44
CA THR A 109 17.06 -3.61 -2.77
C THR A 109 16.65 -2.27 -3.36
N LYS A 110 17.55 -1.28 -3.46
CA LYS A 110 17.19 0.06 -3.95
C LYS A 110 16.57 0.05 -5.36
N ILE A 111 17.02 -0.85 -6.24
CA ILE A 111 16.46 -1.01 -7.59
C ILE A 111 15.02 -1.54 -7.52
N TRP A 112 14.79 -2.58 -6.72
CA TRP A 112 13.44 -3.12 -6.50
C TRP A 112 12.50 -2.09 -5.86
N LEU A 113 12.97 -1.37 -4.84
CA LEU A 113 12.18 -0.31 -4.20
C LEU A 113 11.83 0.81 -5.20
N SER A 114 12.75 1.16 -6.10
CA SER A 114 12.49 2.15 -7.15
C SER A 114 11.40 1.67 -8.12
N GLY A 115 11.42 0.39 -8.49
CA GLY A 115 10.37 -0.23 -9.30
C GLY A 115 9.00 -0.18 -8.62
N PHE A 116 8.91 -0.61 -7.35
CA PHE A 116 7.66 -0.55 -6.59
C PHE A 116 7.19 0.89 -6.33
N GLY A 117 8.11 1.82 -6.07
CA GLY A 117 7.80 3.24 -5.93
C GLY A 117 7.21 3.82 -7.22
N THR A 118 7.77 3.46 -8.37
CA THR A 118 7.25 3.87 -9.68
C THR A 118 5.84 3.32 -9.91
N ILE A 119 5.62 2.03 -9.66
CA ILE A 119 4.29 1.40 -9.77
C ILE A 119 3.29 2.08 -8.82
N THR A 120 3.71 2.42 -7.61
CA THR A 120 2.88 3.14 -6.63
C THR A 120 2.39 4.47 -7.20
N LEU A 121 3.32 5.31 -7.70
CA LEU A 121 2.99 6.63 -8.23
C LEU A 121 2.12 6.54 -9.49
N CYS A 122 2.44 5.65 -10.43
CA CYS A 122 1.64 5.46 -11.64
C CYS A 122 0.23 4.96 -11.32
N SER A 123 0.09 4.07 -10.33
CA SER A 123 -1.21 3.53 -9.95
C SER A 123 -2.06 4.56 -9.18
N LEU A 124 -1.43 5.41 -8.35
CA LEU A 124 -2.11 6.56 -7.74
C LEU A 124 -2.55 7.57 -8.79
N LEU A 125 -1.70 7.87 -9.77
CA LEU A 125 -2.04 8.78 -10.87
C LEU A 125 -3.26 8.27 -11.64
N LEU A 126 -3.29 6.98 -11.98
CA LEU A 126 -4.39 6.34 -12.67
C LEU A 126 -5.68 6.34 -11.83
N ALA A 127 -5.59 6.03 -10.54
CA ALA A 127 -6.74 6.07 -9.64
C ALA A 127 -7.32 7.50 -9.52
N GLY A 128 -6.46 8.51 -9.41
CA GLY A 128 -6.87 9.91 -9.31
C GLY A 128 -7.47 10.44 -10.62
N TYR A 129 -6.90 10.07 -11.77
CA TYR A 129 -7.46 10.37 -13.08
C TYR A 129 -8.85 9.76 -13.27
N ASN A 130 -9.02 8.47 -12.95
CA ASN A 130 -10.30 7.78 -13.04
C ASN A 130 -11.33 8.28 -12.00
N SER A 131 -10.88 8.97 -10.96
CA SER A 131 -11.73 9.60 -9.96
C SER A 131 -12.01 11.09 -10.24
N GLU A 132 -11.52 11.62 -11.37
CA GLU A 132 -11.66 13.03 -11.77
C GLU A 132 -11.19 14.02 -10.69
N LEU A 133 -10.08 13.70 -10.00
CA LEU A 133 -9.52 14.59 -8.98
C LEU A 133 -8.90 15.84 -9.61
N GLY A 134 -9.02 16.99 -8.93
CA GLY A 134 -8.48 18.26 -9.39
C GLY A 134 -6.96 18.40 -9.25
N TRP A 135 -6.45 19.54 -9.73
CA TRP A 135 -5.02 19.89 -9.72
C TRP A 135 -4.30 19.71 -8.35
N PRO A 136 -4.91 19.92 -7.16
CA PRO A 136 -4.21 19.74 -5.89
C PRO A 136 -3.75 18.29 -5.65
N PHE A 137 -4.48 17.30 -6.18
CA PHE A 137 -4.08 15.90 -6.10
C PHE A 137 -2.77 15.67 -6.85
N TYR A 138 -2.66 16.15 -8.08
CA TYR A 138 -1.45 16.01 -8.89
C TYR A 138 -0.25 16.74 -8.29
N ALA A 139 -0.47 17.92 -7.70
CA ALA A 139 0.58 18.63 -6.95
C ALA A 139 1.05 17.82 -5.72
N SER A 140 0.13 17.22 -4.97
CA SER A 140 0.49 16.33 -3.85
C SER A 140 1.27 15.10 -4.33
N LEU A 141 0.95 14.57 -5.51
CA LEU A 141 1.62 13.39 -6.06
C LEU A 141 3.09 13.68 -6.39
N VAL A 142 3.41 14.90 -6.84
CA VAL A 142 4.80 15.37 -6.99
C VAL A 142 5.51 15.42 -5.64
N GLY A 143 4.85 15.92 -4.59
CA GLY A 143 5.39 15.92 -3.23
C GLY A 143 5.64 14.49 -2.71
N ALA A 144 4.69 13.60 -2.91
CA ALA A 144 4.78 12.18 -2.55
C ALA A 144 5.92 11.48 -3.30
N ALA A 145 6.06 11.74 -4.60
CA ALA A 145 7.16 11.23 -5.43
C ALA A 145 8.52 11.73 -4.92
N THR A 146 8.64 13.02 -4.62
CA THR A 146 9.86 13.62 -4.07
C THR A 146 10.25 12.96 -2.76
N GLN A 147 9.29 12.73 -1.86
CA GLN A 147 9.53 12.04 -0.60
C GLN A 147 9.99 10.60 -0.80
N LEU A 148 9.31 9.82 -1.67
CA LEU A 148 9.69 8.44 -1.98
C LEU A 148 11.10 8.37 -2.58
N CYS A 149 11.42 9.23 -3.54
CA CYS A 149 12.74 9.33 -4.14
C CYS A 149 13.81 9.65 -3.09
N TRP A 150 13.54 10.61 -2.19
CA TRP A 150 14.43 10.93 -1.09
C TRP A 150 14.67 9.72 -0.17
N GLN A 151 13.61 9.00 0.22
CA GLN A 151 13.73 7.79 1.05
C GLN A 151 14.62 6.75 0.37
N ILE A 152 14.33 6.38 -0.87
CA ILE A 152 15.03 5.30 -1.59
C ILE A 152 16.48 5.69 -1.90
N ALA A 153 16.73 6.93 -2.29
CA ALA A 153 18.08 7.39 -2.61
C ALA A 153 18.98 7.42 -1.37
N THR A 154 18.48 7.99 -0.28
CA THR A 154 19.29 8.30 0.90
C THR A 154 19.34 7.21 1.96
N VAL A 155 18.45 6.21 1.91
CA VAL A 155 18.45 5.13 2.91
C VAL A 155 19.78 4.37 2.93
N ASP A 156 20.33 4.21 4.13
CA ASP A 156 21.42 3.29 4.42
C ASP A 156 20.83 1.97 4.96
N LEU A 157 20.81 0.96 4.09
CA LEU A 157 20.22 -0.35 4.39
C LEU A 157 21.02 -1.15 5.44
N GLN A 158 22.25 -0.75 5.77
CA GLN A 158 23.04 -1.39 6.82
C GLN A 158 22.82 -0.72 8.19
N ASN A 159 22.24 0.49 8.21
CA ASN A 159 22.01 1.24 9.42
C ASN A 159 20.56 1.06 9.91
N ARG A 160 20.40 0.29 10.98
CA ARG A 160 19.08 0.03 11.61
C ARG A 160 18.33 1.32 11.97
N ALA A 161 19.03 2.32 12.50
CA ALA A 161 18.42 3.58 12.93
C ALA A 161 17.94 4.41 11.73
N ASP A 162 18.69 4.43 10.63
CA ASP A 162 18.26 5.12 9.40
C ASP A 162 17.08 4.39 8.75
N CYS A 163 17.11 3.05 8.64
CA CYS A 163 15.98 2.24 8.18
C CYS A 163 14.71 2.54 8.99
N ASN A 164 14.80 2.63 10.32
CA ASN A 164 13.67 2.99 11.17
C ASN A 164 13.17 4.42 10.91
N SER A 165 14.09 5.39 10.79
CA SER A 165 13.76 6.78 10.46
C SER A 165 13.00 6.89 9.12
N LYS A 166 13.49 6.19 8.08
CA LYS A 166 12.83 6.12 6.78
C LYS A 166 11.47 5.44 6.87
N PHE A 167 11.36 4.32 7.59
CA PHE A 167 10.08 3.66 7.84
C PHE A 167 9.07 4.62 8.49
N VAL A 168 9.43 5.27 9.61
CA VAL A 168 8.58 6.22 10.34
C VAL A 168 8.17 7.41 9.47
N SER A 169 9.05 7.87 8.57
CA SER A 169 8.73 8.98 7.66
C SER A 169 7.57 8.68 6.70
N ASN A 170 7.19 7.41 6.47
CA ASN A 170 6.07 7.05 5.60
C ASN A 170 4.71 7.56 6.09
N LYS A 171 4.57 7.92 7.36
CA LYS A 171 3.37 8.64 7.85
C LYS A 171 3.12 9.92 7.07
N TRP A 172 4.20 10.61 6.66
CA TRP A 172 4.12 11.83 5.86
C TRP A 172 3.75 11.55 4.41
N PHE A 173 4.20 10.43 3.84
CA PHE A 173 3.81 10.05 2.49
C PHE A 173 2.29 9.83 2.42
N GLY A 174 1.76 9.05 3.38
CA GLY A 174 0.31 8.85 3.51
C GLY A 174 -0.44 10.16 3.73
N ALA A 175 0.08 11.05 4.59
CA ALA A 175 -0.54 12.35 4.85
C ALA A 175 -0.56 13.26 3.61
N ILE A 176 0.52 13.30 2.81
CA ILE A 176 0.58 14.09 1.57
C ILE A 176 -0.45 13.57 0.57
N VAL A 177 -0.48 12.26 0.31
CA VAL A 177 -1.44 11.66 -0.64
C VAL A 177 -2.87 11.87 -0.17
N PHE A 178 -3.17 11.65 1.11
CA PHE A 178 -4.51 11.87 1.68
C PHE A 178 -4.95 13.33 1.56
N SER A 179 -4.07 14.28 1.89
CA SER A 179 -4.35 15.71 1.79
C SER A 179 -4.64 16.12 0.35
N GLY A 180 -3.90 15.54 -0.61
CA GLY A 180 -4.14 15.73 -2.03
C GLY A 180 -5.48 15.19 -2.51
N ILE A 181 -5.87 14.00 -2.07
CA ILE A 181 -7.18 13.41 -2.39
C ILE A 181 -8.31 14.28 -1.81
N ALA A 182 -8.18 14.71 -0.55
CA ALA A 182 -9.16 15.58 0.08
C ALA A 182 -9.26 16.93 -0.66
N ALA A 183 -8.14 17.64 -0.83
CA ALA A 183 -8.11 18.94 -1.50
C ALA A 183 -8.57 18.85 -2.96
N GLY A 184 -8.14 17.82 -3.69
CA GLY A 184 -8.50 17.58 -5.08
C GLY A 184 -9.98 17.25 -5.30
N LYS A 185 -10.73 16.91 -4.25
CA LYS A 185 -12.18 16.73 -4.30
C LYS A 185 -12.97 17.99 -3.96
N PHE A 186 -12.40 18.91 -3.17
CA PHE A 186 -13.08 20.12 -2.69
C PHE A 186 -12.74 21.38 -3.49
N LEU A 187 -11.60 21.39 -4.20
CA LEU A 187 -11.10 22.53 -4.98
C LEU A 187 -11.21 22.29 -6.49
N THR A 188 -12.07 21.36 -6.89
CA THR A 188 -12.48 21.08 -8.28
C THR A 188 -13.59 22.00 -8.75
#